data_AF-A0A7C1BMA6-F1
#
_entry.id   AF-A0A7C1BMA6-F1
#
_cell.length_a   1.000
_cell.length_b   1.000
_cell.length_c   1.000
_cell.angle_alpha   90.00
_cell.angle_beta   90.00
_cell.angle_gamma   90.00
#
_symmetry.space_group_name_H-M   'P 1'
#
loop_
_entity.id
_entity.type
_entity.pdbx_description
1 polymer ?
#
loop_
_entity_poly.entity_id
_entity_poly.type
_entity_poly.pdbx_seq_one_letter_code
_entity_poly.pdbx_strand_id
1 'polypeptide(L)'
;LIWTKDAQQIEGTMKWTTALIECNNLDFAGYTDWRLPNVKEFLSLIDYEEHDPALPSGHPFDDVQVIFYWSSTNYDSFPPHAWGVYVHNGYVYNYHKITNAYVWSVRGGM
;
A
#
# COMPACT_ATOMS: atom_id res chain seq x y z
N LEU A 1 -6.55 -8.05 -9.49
CA LEU A 1 -5.62 -6.94 -9.18
C LEU A 1 -4.23 -7.38 -9.60
N ILE A 2 -3.38 -6.46 -10.04
CA ILE A 2 -1.96 -6.71 -10.33
C ILE A 2 -1.16 -5.75 -9.47
N TRP A 3 -0.20 -6.29 -8.72
CA TRP A 3 0.67 -5.53 -7.81
C TRP A 3 2.05 -5.39 -8.43
N THR A 4 2.76 -4.31 -8.10
CA THR A 4 4.20 -4.24 -8.41
C THR A 4 4.90 -5.37 -7.68
N LYS A 5 5.81 -6.08 -8.37
CA LYS A 5 6.58 -7.18 -7.77
C LYS A 5 7.49 -6.65 -6.67
N ASP A 6 8.17 -5.55 -6.95
CA ASP A 6 8.90 -4.75 -5.97
C ASP A 6 7.91 -3.88 -5.19
N ALA A 7 7.84 -4.07 -3.86
CA ALA A 7 6.98 -3.30 -2.98
C ALA A 7 7.46 -1.84 -2.82
N GLN A 8 8.71 -1.55 -3.17
CA GLN A 8 9.31 -0.21 -3.21
C GLN A 8 9.57 0.28 -4.63
N GLN A 9 8.74 -0.14 -5.60
CA GLN A 9 8.78 0.40 -6.96
C GLN A 9 8.75 1.94 -7.00
N ILE A 10 8.12 2.55 -6.00
CA ILE A 10 8.30 3.96 -5.66
C ILE A 10 9.11 3.99 -4.37
N GLU A 11 10.36 4.42 -4.47
CA GLU A 11 11.33 4.31 -3.38
C GLU A 11 11.01 5.23 -2.20
N GLY A 12 11.18 4.71 -0.99
CA GLY A 12 11.11 5.48 0.24
C GLY A 12 9.69 5.78 0.74
N THR A 13 9.60 6.70 1.70
CA THR A 13 8.37 7.03 2.40
C THR A 13 7.85 8.40 2.03
N MET A 14 6.53 8.55 1.96
CA MET A 14 5.90 9.82 1.57
C MET A 14 4.59 10.10 2.31
N LYS A 15 4.18 11.37 2.24
CA LYS A 15 2.87 11.82 2.75
C LYS A 15 1.75 11.23 1.91
N TRP A 16 0.57 11.09 2.51
CA TRP A 16 -0.56 10.43 1.86
C TRP A 16 -0.98 11.07 0.53
N THR A 17 -1.01 12.40 0.44
CA THR A 17 -1.33 13.09 -0.81
C THR A 17 -0.26 12.85 -1.88
N THR A 18 1.01 12.81 -1.49
CA THR A 18 2.11 12.48 -2.41
C THR A 18 2.02 11.02 -2.85
N ALA A 19 1.70 10.08 -1.95
CA ALA A 19 1.47 8.67 -2.28
C ALA A 19 0.42 8.49 -3.38
N LEU A 20 -0.71 9.19 -3.27
CA LEU A 20 -1.74 9.16 -4.31
C LEU A 20 -1.21 9.67 -5.66
N ILE A 21 -0.43 10.75 -5.66
CA ILE A 21 0.09 11.36 -6.88
C ILE A 21 1.15 10.46 -7.52
N GLU A 22 2.14 10.01 -6.75
CA GLU A 22 3.25 9.20 -7.26
C GLU A 22 2.74 7.86 -7.80
N CYS A 23 1.83 7.18 -7.11
CA CYS A 23 1.25 5.95 -7.63
C CYS A 23 0.45 6.16 -8.92
N ASN A 24 -0.32 7.25 -9.03
CA ASN A 24 -1.10 7.56 -10.25
C ASN A 24 -0.24 8.02 -11.42
N ASN A 25 0.96 8.55 -11.16
CA ASN A 25 1.90 9.00 -12.19
C ASN A 25 2.94 7.93 -12.55
N LEU A 26 2.91 6.77 -11.89
CA LEU A 26 3.85 5.69 -12.15
C LEU A 26 3.65 5.16 -13.58
N ASP A 27 4.68 5.32 -14.42
CA ASP A 27 4.82 4.64 -15.70
C ASP A 27 5.81 3.50 -15.52
N PHE A 28 5.29 2.28 -15.46
CA PHE A 28 6.09 1.09 -15.17
C PHE A 28 5.59 -0.12 -15.93
N ALA A 29 6.53 -0.91 -16.46
CA ALA A 29 6.27 -2.13 -17.23
C ALA A 29 5.30 -1.93 -18.41
N GLY A 30 5.29 -0.74 -19.02
CA GLY A 30 4.41 -0.39 -20.14
C GLY A 30 2.97 -0.05 -19.73
N TYR A 31 2.74 0.22 -18.45
CA TYR A 31 1.43 0.57 -17.90
C TYR A 31 1.49 1.89 -17.12
N THR A 32 0.44 2.69 -17.27
CA THR A 32 0.30 4.02 -16.66
C THR A 32 -0.98 4.13 -15.81
N ASP A 33 -1.66 3.01 -15.55
CA ASP A 33 -2.90 2.91 -14.77
C ASP A 33 -2.64 2.35 -13.36
N TRP A 34 -1.41 2.52 -12.87
CA TRP A 34 -1.05 2.25 -11.49
C TRP A 34 -1.72 3.25 -10.56
N ARG A 35 -1.99 2.81 -9.34
CA ARG A 35 -2.63 3.62 -8.30
C ARG A 35 -2.32 3.09 -6.91
N LEU A 36 -2.58 3.91 -5.92
CA LEU A 36 -2.55 3.47 -4.52
C LEU A 36 -3.78 2.59 -4.24
N PRO A 37 -3.60 1.36 -3.70
CA PRO A 37 -4.69 0.43 -3.38
C PRO A 37 -5.62 1.02 -2.32
N ASN A 38 -6.91 0.71 -2.38
CA ASN A 38 -7.77 0.96 -1.23
C ASN A 38 -7.52 -0.09 -0.13
N VAL A 39 -7.99 0.16 1.10
CA VAL A 39 -7.71 -0.71 2.24
C VAL A 39 -8.20 -2.15 2.02
N LYS A 40 -9.34 -2.36 1.35
CA LYS A 40 -9.89 -3.70 1.09
C LYS A 40 -9.02 -4.47 0.09
N GLU A 41 -8.53 -3.78 -0.93
CA GLU A 41 -7.60 -4.36 -1.89
C GLU A 41 -6.29 -4.74 -1.22
N PHE A 42 -5.75 -3.86 -0.38
CA PHE A 42 -4.53 -4.16 0.38
C PHE A 42 -4.72 -5.40 1.26
N LEU A 43 -5.84 -5.49 1.99
CA LEU A 43 -6.13 -6.65 2.82
C LEU A 43 -6.29 -7.95 2.02
N SER A 44 -6.51 -7.90 0.69
CA SER A 44 -6.51 -9.11 -0.15
C SER A 44 -5.11 -9.71 -0.36
N LEU A 45 -4.04 -8.98 -0.05
CA LEU A 45 -2.68 -9.52 0.01
C LEU A 45 -2.36 -10.22 1.32
N ILE A 46 -3.09 -9.89 2.39
CA ILE A 46 -2.73 -10.29 3.74
C ILE A 46 -3.13 -11.74 4.00
N ASP A 47 -2.18 -12.52 4.48
CA ASP A 47 -2.44 -13.82 5.08
C ASP A 47 -2.34 -13.69 6.60
N TYR A 48 -3.46 -13.87 7.30
CA TYR A 48 -3.55 -13.70 8.75
C TYR A 48 -3.01 -14.91 9.53
N GLU A 49 -2.66 -16.00 8.85
CA GLU A 49 -1.94 -17.13 9.47
C GLU A 49 -0.43 -16.87 9.54
N GLU A 50 0.06 -15.89 8.79
CA GLU A 50 1.48 -15.51 8.71
C GLU A 50 1.75 -14.19 9.48
N HIS A 51 3.02 -13.99 9.85
CA HIS A 51 3.51 -12.77 10.47
C HIS A 51 4.95 -12.51 10.04
N ASP A 52 5.36 -11.25 10.00
CA ASP A 52 6.73 -10.85 9.65
C ASP A 52 7.28 -11.41 8.32
N PRO A 53 6.65 -11.14 7.15
CA PRO A 53 5.41 -10.39 6.92
C PRO A 53 4.16 -11.28 6.95
N ALA A 54 3.00 -10.68 7.18
CA ALA A 54 1.68 -11.29 7.03
C ALA A 54 1.27 -11.39 5.55
N LEU A 55 2.10 -12.09 4.77
CA LEU A 55 1.87 -12.41 3.37
C LEU A 55 1.95 -13.93 3.20
N PRO A 56 1.26 -14.52 2.21
CA PRO A 56 1.32 -15.96 1.98
C PRO A 56 2.75 -16.48 1.86
N SER A 57 3.03 -17.62 2.48
CA SER A 57 4.34 -18.28 2.39
C SER A 57 4.75 -18.49 0.92
N GLY A 58 5.98 -18.09 0.58
CA GLY A 58 6.50 -18.16 -0.80
C GLY A 58 5.95 -17.09 -1.75
N HIS A 59 5.43 -15.98 -1.23
CA HIS A 59 4.98 -14.85 -2.05
C HIS A 59 6.06 -14.39 -3.05
N PRO A 60 5.67 -13.89 -4.23
CA PRO A 60 6.63 -13.49 -5.27
C PRO A 60 7.21 -12.09 -5.06
N PHE A 61 6.83 -11.38 -4.01
CA PHE A 61 7.18 -9.97 -3.82
C PHE A 61 8.60 -9.74 -3.29
N ASP A 62 9.24 -8.70 -3.82
CA ASP A 62 10.58 -8.25 -3.46
C ASP A 62 10.49 -6.96 -2.63
N ASP A 63 11.51 -6.71 -1.81
CA ASP A 63 11.70 -5.50 -0.98
C ASP A 63 10.50 -5.06 -0.11
N VAL A 64 9.75 -6.06 0.38
CA VAL A 64 8.62 -5.83 1.29
C VAL A 64 9.12 -5.30 2.63
N GLN A 65 8.66 -4.11 2.99
CA GLN A 65 8.90 -3.55 4.32
C GLN A 65 7.87 -4.12 5.30
N VAL A 66 8.31 -4.58 6.45
CA VAL A 66 7.43 -5.20 7.44
C VAL A 66 6.85 -4.14 8.38
N ILE A 67 6.17 -3.15 7.79
CA ILE A 67 5.69 -1.94 8.49
C ILE A 67 4.36 -1.45 7.86
N PHE A 68 3.97 -0.22 8.16
CA PHE A 68 2.76 0.43 7.68
C PHE A 68 2.90 0.94 6.25
N TYR A 69 1.90 0.62 5.43
CA TYR A 69 1.73 1.12 4.08
C TYR A 69 0.45 1.93 3.98
N TRP A 70 0.51 3.04 3.25
CA TRP A 70 -0.67 3.82 2.93
C TRP A 70 -1.65 3.03 2.05
N SER A 71 -2.95 3.24 2.28
CA SER A 71 -4.00 2.94 1.31
C SER A 71 -4.60 4.25 0.78
N SER A 72 -5.32 4.21 -0.34
CA SER A 72 -6.08 5.36 -0.88
C SER A 72 -7.38 5.65 -0.11
N THR A 73 -7.66 4.91 0.97
CA THR A 73 -8.91 5.07 1.73
C THR A 73 -8.79 6.20 2.75
N ASN A 74 -9.64 7.22 2.60
CA ASN A 74 -9.76 8.32 3.55
C ASN A 74 -10.34 7.84 4.90
N TYR A 75 -9.94 8.49 6.01
CA TYR A 75 -10.63 8.27 7.28
C TYR A 75 -11.75 9.32 7.45
N ASP A 76 -12.97 8.96 7.02
CA ASP A 76 -14.07 9.91 6.92
C ASP A 76 -14.48 10.55 8.26
N SER A 77 -14.34 9.82 9.36
CA SER A 77 -14.64 10.35 10.71
C SER A 77 -13.63 11.41 11.17
N PHE A 78 -12.43 11.47 10.58
CA PHE A 78 -11.44 12.50 10.86
C PHE A 78 -10.57 12.78 9.61
N PRO A 79 -11.02 13.71 8.73
CA PRO A 79 -10.43 13.94 7.40
C PRO A 79 -8.92 14.25 7.33
N PRO A 80 -8.24 14.78 8.37
CA PRO A 80 -6.79 14.90 8.37
C PRO A 80 -6.04 13.57 8.34
N HIS A 81 -6.72 12.44 8.56
CA HIS A 81 -6.15 11.10 8.59
C HIS A 81 -6.58 10.26 7.38
N ALA A 82 -5.81 9.21 7.11
CA ALA A 82 -6.13 8.18 6.13
C ALA A 82 -5.81 6.80 6.68
N TRP A 83 -6.43 5.77 6.12
CA TRP A 83 -6.18 4.37 6.49
C TRP A 83 -4.93 3.83 5.78
N GLY A 84 -4.29 2.87 6.43
CA GLY A 84 -3.28 2.01 5.84
C GLY A 84 -3.19 0.69 6.59
N VAL A 85 -2.29 -0.17 6.14
CA VAL A 85 -2.16 -1.56 6.61
C VAL A 85 -0.74 -1.81 7.08
N TYR A 86 -0.59 -2.41 8.25
CA TYR A 86 0.67 -2.99 8.73
C TYR A 86 0.90 -4.33 8.07
N VAL A 87 1.93 -4.45 7.24
CA VAL A 87 2.31 -5.71 6.59
C VAL A 87 2.88 -6.72 7.59
N HIS A 88 3.32 -6.27 8.77
CA HIS A 88 3.72 -7.15 9.87
C HIS A 88 2.64 -8.18 10.26
N ASN A 89 1.37 -7.78 10.31
CA ASN A 89 0.28 -8.60 10.88
C ASN A 89 -1.12 -8.34 10.26
N GLY A 90 -1.21 -7.51 9.22
CA GLY A 90 -2.47 -7.15 8.59
C GLY A 90 -3.28 -6.07 9.31
N TYR A 91 -2.79 -5.46 10.40
CA TYR A 91 -3.58 -4.47 11.13
C TYR A 91 -3.84 -3.22 10.31
N VAL A 92 -5.13 -2.85 10.26
CA VAL A 92 -5.59 -1.60 9.67
C VAL A 92 -5.52 -0.50 10.72
N TYR A 93 -4.81 0.58 10.42
CA TYR A 93 -4.70 1.73 11.31
C TYR A 93 -4.78 3.04 10.51
N ASN A 94 -5.10 4.14 11.17
CA ASN A 94 -5.10 5.46 10.53
C ASN A 94 -4.00 6.35 11.09
N TYR A 95 -3.38 7.11 10.20
CA TYR A 95 -2.41 8.14 10.55
C TYR A 95 -2.76 9.46 9.90
N HIS A 96 -2.23 10.54 10.48
CA HIS A 96 -2.31 11.86 9.89
C HIS A 96 -1.66 11.84 8.49
N LYS A 97 -2.31 12.45 7.51
CA LYS A 97 -1.86 12.47 6.10
C LYS A 97 -0.49 13.12 5.86
N ILE A 98 0.09 13.77 6.88
CA ILE A 98 1.42 14.39 6.82
C ILE A 98 2.53 13.47 7.33
N THR A 99 2.17 12.33 7.92
CA THR A 99 3.10 11.27 8.28
C THR A 99 3.66 10.63 7.02
N ASN A 100 4.95 10.32 7.04
CA ASN A 100 5.58 9.56 5.96
C ASN A 100 5.34 8.07 6.18
N ALA A 101 4.91 7.37 5.14
CA ALA A 101 4.85 5.91 5.12
C ALA A 101 5.13 5.37 3.73
N TYR A 102 5.34 4.05 3.66
CA TYR A 102 5.56 3.33 2.42
C TYR A 102 4.26 3.23 1.60
N VAL A 103 4.43 2.93 0.31
CA VAL A 103 3.34 2.80 -0.66
C VAL A 103 3.58 1.54 -1.47
N TRP A 104 2.51 0.86 -1.88
CA TRP A 104 2.62 -0.32 -2.74
C TRP A 104 1.59 -0.20 -3.84
N SER A 105 2.06 0.02 -5.07
CA SER A 105 1.19 0.30 -6.21
C SER A 105 0.44 -0.94 -6.69
N VAL A 106 -0.83 -0.75 -7.03
CA VAL A 106 -1.71 -1.76 -7.63
C VAL A 106 -2.33 -1.22 -8.91
N ARG A 107 -2.74 -2.11 -9.81
CA ARG A 107 -3.56 -1.79 -10.98
C ARG A 107 -4.69 -2.81 -11.20
N GLY A 108 -5.68 -2.41 -12.00
CA GLY A 108 -6.94 -3.13 -12.17
C GLY A 108 -7.88 -2.99 -10.96
N GLY A 109 -9.06 -3.60 -11.01
CA GLY A 109 -10.09 -3.42 -9.96
C GLY A 109 -10.85 -2.08 -10.10
N MET A 110 -12.05 -2.00 -9.52
CA MET A 110 -12.91 -0.82 -9.46
C MET A 110 -13.42 -0.62 -8.04
#